data_AF-A0A2R6EV96-F1
#
_entry.id   AF-A0A2R6EV96-F1
#
_cell.length_a   1.000
_cell.length_b   1.000
_cell.length_c   1.000
_cell.angle_alpha   90.00
_cell.angle_beta   90.00
_cell.angle_gamma   90.00
#
_symmetry.space_group_name_H-M   'P 1'
#
loop_
_entity.id
_entity.type
_entity.pdbx_description
1 polymer ?
#
loop_
_entity_poly.entity_id
_entity_poly.type
_entity_poly.pdbx_seq_one_letter_code
_entity_poly.pdbx_strand_id
1 'polypeptide(L)' 'MTCPLLEYRRDGGDHSFETARAYCTATETFVEPMRADICNDRYDLHHAEDCEIYESHASEASE' A
#
# COMPACT_ATOMS: atom_id res chain seq x y z
N MET A 1 -5.56 -4.78 10.62
CA MET A 1 -5.07 -3.40 10.85
C MET A 1 -4.50 -2.92 9.54
N THR A 2 -4.86 -1.75 9.04
CA THR A 2 -4.35 -1.28 7.74
C THR A 2 -2.82 -1.20 7.72
N CYS A 3 -2.23 -1.63 6.61
CA CYS A 3 -0.80 -1.57 6.36
C CYS A 3 -0.25 -0.16 6.63
N PRO A 4 0.84 -0.02 7.42
CA PRO A 4 1.41 1.28 7.75
C PRO A 4 2.07 1.97 6.54
N LEU A 5 2.33 1.23 5.46
CA LEU A 5 2.92 1.73 4.22
C LEU A 5 1.85 2.13 3.19
N LEU A 6 0.56 2.07 3.55
CA LEU A 6 -0.56 2.46 2.68
C LEU A 6 -1.04 3.87 3.00
N GLU A 7 -1.00 4.75 2.01
CA GLU A 7 -1.61 6.08 2.05
C GLU A 7 -2.66 6.25 0.98
N TYR A 8 -3.56 7.21 1.18
CA TYR A 8 -4.54 7.62 0.17
C TYR A 8 -4.23 9.04 -0.30
N ARG A 9 -3.68 9.17 -1.50
CA ARG A 9 -3.24 10.44 -2.08
C ARG A 9 -4.12 10.84 -3.25
N ARG A 10 -4.40 12.13 -3.40
CA ARG A 10 -5.15 12.67 -4.56
C ARG A 10 -4.21 13.11 -5.68
N ASP A 11 -2.92 13.12 -5.45
CA ASP A 11 -1.94 13.64 -6.38
C ASP A 11 -0.63 12.86 -6.25
N GLY A 12 0.10 12.80 -7.36
CA GLY A 12 1.44 12.22 -7.40
C GLY A 12 2.16 12.68 -8.67
N GLY A 13 3.27 13.40 -8.47
CA GLY A 13 4.00 14.05 -9.55
C GLY A 13 3.13 15.09 -10.28
N ASP A 14 3.05 14.97 -11.60
CA ASP A 14 2.28 15.87 -12.46
C ASP A 14 0.79 15.50 -12.61
N HIS A 15 0.33 14.44 -11.93
CA HIS A 15 -1.05 13.95 -12.05
C HIS A 15 -1.85 14.15 -10.76
N SER A 16 -3.10 14.60 -10.92
CA SER A 16 -4.10 14.71 -9.87
C SER A 16 -5.34 13.87 -10.18
N PHE A 17 -5.94 13.30 -9.15
CA PHE A 17 -7.13 12.46 -9.20
C PHE A 17 -8.28 13.14 -8.47
N GLU A 18 -9.49 12.96 -8.98
CA GLU A 18 -10.72 13.47 -8.34
C GLU A 18 -10.97 12.83 -6.96
N THR A 19 -10.57 11.56 -6.79
CA THR A 19 -10.67 10.82 -5.53
C THR A 19 -9.31 10.31 -5.09
N ALA A 20 -9.12 10.18 -3.78
CA ALA A 20 -7.85 9.69 -3.24
C ALA A 20 -7.64 8.22 -3.62
N ARG A 21 -6.46 7.92 -4.16
CA ARG A 21 -6.06 6.58 -4.60
C ARG A 21 -5.03 5.98 -3.65
N ALA A 22 -5.09 4.67 -3.51
CA ALA A 22 -4.16 3.90 -2.71
C ALA A 22 -2.73 4.04 -3.27
N TYR A 23 -1.81 4.43 -2.41
CA TYR A 23 -0.42 4.70 -2.71
C TYR A 23 0.45 3.96 -1.69
N CYS A 24 1.41 3.17 -2.20
CA CYS A 24 2.36 2.48 -1.35
C CYS A 24 3.61 3.33 -1.18
N THR A 25 3.96 3.65 0.06
CA THR A 25 5.15 4.47 0.37
C THR A 25 6.45 3.69 0.25
N ALA A 26 6.41 2.36 0.33
CA ALA A 26 7.59 1.51 0.18
C ALA A 26 8.15 1.51 -1.25
N THR A 27 7.26 1.49 -2.24
CA THR A 27 7.61 1.50 -3.67
C THR A 27 7.34 2.84 -4.34
N GLU A 28 6.89 3.83 -3.55
CA GLU A 28 6.57 5.19 -3.97
C GLU A 28 5.64 5.25 -5.21
N THR A 29 4.67 4.35 -5.29
CA THR A 29 3.75 4.26 -6.43
C THR A 29 2.30 3.99 -6.03
N PHE A 30 1.37 4.36 -6.92
CA PHE A 30 -0.03 4.01 -6.78
C PHE A 30 -0.23 2.51 -7.02
N VAL A 31 -1.00 1.87 -6.16
CA VAL A 31 -1.25 0.43 -6.23
C VAL A 31 -2.61 0.11 -6.85
N GLU A 32 -2.71 -1.08 -7.42
CA GLU A 32 -3.96 -1.60 -7.96
C GLU A 32 -5.00 -1.84 -6.85
N PRO A 33 -6.31 -1.79 -7.18
CA PRO A 33 -7.38 -2.01 -6.20
C PRO A 33 -7.24 -3.31 -5.41
N MET A 34 -6.87 -4.42 -6.06
CA MET A 34 -6.67 -5.71 -5.38
C MET A 34 -5.56 -5.65 -4.34
N ARG A 35 -4.46 -4.95 -4.65
CA ARG A 35 -3.38 -4.73 -3.67
C ARG A 35 -3.85 -3.86 -2.53
N ALA A 36 -4.64 -2.82 -2.83
CA ALA A 36 -5.22 -1.98 -1.80
C ALA A 36 -6.12 -2.78 -0.86
N ASP A 37 -6.88 -3.78 -1.37
CA ASP A 37 -7.69 -4.65 -0.53
C ASP A 37 -6.83 -5.50 0.43
N ILE A 38 -5.71 -6.06 -0.04
CA ILE A 38 -4.73 -6.75 0.83
C ILE A 38 -4.18 -5.78 1.89
N CYS A 39 -3.69 -4.60 1.48
CA CYS A 39 -3.12 -3.62 2.39
C CYS A 39 -4.15 -3.06 3.41
N ASN A 40 -5.44 -3.14 3.12
CA ASN A 40 -6.51 -2.75 4.04
C ASN A 40 -6.96 -3.89 4.96
N ASP A 41 -6.36 -5.07 4.86
CA ASP A 41 -6.78 -6.30 5.53
C ASP A 41 -8.26 -6.64 5.29
N ARG A 42 -8.70 -6.55 4.03
CA ARG A 42 -10.08 -6.89 3.65
C ARG A 42 -10.19 -8.36 3.26
N TYR A 43 -11.37 -8.93 3.43
CA TYR A 43 -11.70 -10.29 2.96
C TYR A 43 -10.79 -11.39 3.55
N ASP A 44 -10.44 -11.26 4.84
CA ASP A 44 -9.52 -12.16 5.54
C ASP A 44 -8.09 -12.19 4.97
N LEU A 45 -7.73 -11.20 4.15
CA LEU A 45 -6.35 -10.95 3.72
C LEU A 45 -5.61 -10.14 4.81
N HIS A 46 -4.30 -10.33 4.91
CA HIS A 46 -3.44 -9.60 5.82
C HIS A 46 -2.22 -9.04 5.09
N HIS A 47 -2.01 -7.74 5.19
CA HIS A 47 -0.82 -7.08 4.61
C HIS A 47 0.51 -7.66 5.07
N ALA A 48 0.57 -8.23 6.29
CA ALA A 48 1.77 -8.84 6.84
C ALA A 48 2.10 -10.21 6.25
N GLU A 49 1.11 -10.90 5.68
CA GLU A 49 1.24 -12.30 5.20
C GLU A 49 1.05 -12.40 3.68
N ASP A 50 0.19 -11.56 3.10
CA ASP A 50 -0.25 -11.64 1.70
C ASP A 50 0.34 -10.54 0.80
N CYS A 51 1.10 -9.58 1.33
CA CYS A 51 1.71 -8.50 0.54
C CYS A 51 3.23 -8.63 0.48
N GLU A 52 3.77 -9.01 -0.69
CA GLU A 52 5.21 -9.23 -0.85
C GLU A 52 6.06 -7.96 -0.66
N ILE A 53 5.46 -6.78 -0.92
CA ILE A 53 6.14 -5.49 -0.74
C ILE A 53 6.31 -5.18 0.75
N TYR A 54 5.27 -5.41 1.54
CA TYR A 54 5.33 -5.15 2.97
C TYR A 54 6.31 -6.10 3.65
N GLU A 55 6.27 -7.40 3.30
CA GLU A 55 7.21 -8.40 3.80
C GLU A 55 8.68 -7.99 3.53
N SER A 56 9.00 -7.64 2.28
CA SER A 56 10.34 -7.16 1.92
C SER A 56 10.75 -5.95 2.76
N HIS A 57 9.92 -4.90 2.78
CA HIS A 57 10.24 -3.66 3.49
C HIS A 57 10.32 -3.85 5.02
N ALA A 58 9.53 -4.75 5.60
CA ALA A 58 9.58 -5.06 7.03
C ALA A 58 10.86 -5.84 7.40
N SER A 59 11.33 -6.72 6.51
CA SER A 59 12.63 -7.39 6.69
C SER A 59 13.79 -6.40 6.63
N GLU A 60 13.80 -5.51 5.64
CA GLU A 60 14.84 -4.49 5.46
C GLU A 60 14.87 -3.45 6.60
N ALA A 61 13.71 -3.13 7.19
CA ALA A 61 13.61 -2.20 8.33
C ALA A 61 14.10 -2.79 9.67
N SER A 62 14.34 -4.11 9.72
CA SER A 62 14.80 -4.81 10.92
C SER A 62 16.33 -4.98 10.98
N GLU A 63 17.06 -4.47 9.99
CA GLU A 63 18.53 -4.57 9.84
C GLU A 63 19.29 -3.30 10.25
#